data_AF-A0A3D3WC86-F1
#
_entry.id   AF-A0A3D3WC86-F1
#
_cell.length_a   1.000
_cell.length_b   1.000
_cell.length_c   1.000
_cell.angle_alpha   90.00
_cell.angle_beta   90.00
_cell.angle_gamma   90.00
#
_symmetry.space_group_name_H-M   'P 1'
#
loop_
_entity.id
_entity.type
_entity.pdbx_description
1 polymer ?
#
loop_
_entity_poly.entity_id
_entity_poly.type
_entity_poly.pdbx_seq_one_letter_code
_entity_poly.pdbx_strand_id
1 'polypeptide(L)'
;MSLIMPENVRNTLDSLAVKYVKGHYVEDGAAALEIIKPHLTPGVTAASGNSQTLRQTGIFEYLATEQHPAQFINQFVPGLSFEENRRLKKLGLSSDLYLSSANAITEDGKLCFLDGGGNRVAAILFGPEKVFIVVGQNKIVKNEKAAWERIQHYVSPQTAIQLGRKLPCAADGKCHN
;
A
#
# COMPACT_ATOMS: atom_id res chain seq x y z
N MET A 1 -1.67 -27.22 6.19
CA MET A 1 -2.96 -27.10 5.49
C MET A 1 -2.70 -26.48 4.12
N SER A 2 -3.30 -26.97 3.05
CA SER A 2 -3.23 -26.27 1.75
C SER A 2 -4.06 -25.00 1.85
N LEU A 3 -3.47 -23.85 1.53
CA LEU A 3 -4.16 -22.56 1.52
C LEU A 3 -5.24 -22.58 0.42
N ILE A 4 -6.51 -22.60 0.81
CA ILE A 4 -7.62 -22.59 -0.15
C ILE A 4 -7.80 -21.15 -0.65
N MET A 5 -7.55 -20.92 -1.94
CA MET A 5 -7.74 -19.62 -2.57
C MET A 5 -9.23 -19.35 -2.83
N PRO A 6 -9.82 -18.29 -2.25
CA PRO A 6 -11.19 -17.89 -2.52
C PRO A 6 -11.38 -17.46 -3.98
N GLU A 7 -12.59 -17.67 -4.53
CA GLU A 7 -12.89 -17.40 -5.94
C GLU A 7 -12.65 -15.93 -6.31
N ASN A 8 -13.07 -14.97 -5.47
CA ASN A 8 -12.87 -13.55 -5.73
C ASN A 8 -11.38 -13.18 -5.79
N VAL A 9 -10.52 -13.82 -4.98
CA VAL A 9 -9.06 -13.66 -5.04
C VAL A 9 -8.54 -14.20 -6.36
N ARG A 10 -8.96 -15.41 -6.77
CA ARG A 10 -8.54 -16.03 -8.03
C ARG A 10 -8.88 -15.16 -9.23
N ASN A 11 -10.15 -14.74 -9.35
CA ASN A 11 -10.62 -13.85 -10.42
C ASN A 11 -9.81 -12.55 -10.49
N THR A 12 -9.50 -11.97 -9.31
CA THR A 12 -8.69 -10.75 -9.22
C THR A 12 -7.27 -11.00 -9.72
N LEU A 13 -6.62 -12.08 -9.32
CA LEU A 13 -5.26 -12.41 -9.74
C LEU A 13 -5.19 -12.71 -11.24
N ASP A 14 -6.15 -13.44 -11.78
CA ASP A 14 -6.23 -13.74 -13.22
C ASP A 14 -6.42 -12.43 -14.03
N SER A 15 -7.29 -11.54 -13.55
CA SER A 15 -7.54 -10.23 -14.18
C SER A 15 -6.33 -9.28 -14.10
N LEU A 16 -5.52 -9.38 -13.05
CA LEU A 16 -4.26 -8.63 -12.90
C LEU A 16 -3.17 -9.20 -13.80
N ALA A 17 -3.09 -10.52 -13.94
CA ALA A 17 -2.07 -11.20 -14.74
C ALA A 17 -2.15 -10.82 -16.22
N VAL A 18 -3.36 -10.74 -16.79
CA VAL A 18 -3.56 -10.28 -18.19
C VAL A 18 -3.19 -8.80 -18.39
N LYS A 19 -3.05 -8.04 -17.31
CA LYS A 19 -2.57 -6.64 -17.29
C LYS A 19 -1.10 -6.53 -16.89
N TYR A 20 -0.36 -7.64 -16.96
CA TYR A 20 1.07 -7.72 -16.64
C TYR A 20 1.39 -7.39 -15.18
N VAL A 21 0.41 -7.49 -14.27
CA VAL A 21 0.61 -7.35 -12.83
C VAL A 21 0.71 -8.75 -12.22
N LYS A 22 1.92 -9.13 -11.80
CA LYS A 22 2.15 -10.41 -11.13
C LYS A 22 1.54 -10.40 -9.72
N GLY A 23 0.71 -11.39 -9.42
CA GLY A 23 0.05 -11.53 -8.13
C GLY A 23 0.49 -12.78 -7.37
N HIS A 24 0.42 -12.71 -6.03
CA HIS A 24 0.71 -13.81 -5.12
C HIS A 24 -0.40 -13.88 -4.06
N TYR A 25 -0.88 -15.08 -3.75
CA TYR A 25 -1.76 -15.32 -2.61
C TYR A 25 -0.99 -16.08 -1.54
N VAL A 26 -0.98 -15.53 -0.34
CA VAL A 26 -0.23 -16.03 0.81
C VAL A 26 -1.11 -16.00 2.05
N GLU A 27 -0.76 -16.80 3.05
CA GLU A 27 -1.56 -17.00 4.25
C GLU A 27 -1.59 -15.76 5.14
N ASP A 28 -0.44 -15.11 5.33
CA ASP A 28 -0.30 -14.00 6.27
C ASP A 28 0.79 -12.98 5.87
N GLY A 29 1.03 -12.01 6.75
CA GLY A 29 2.05 -10.98 6.57
C GLY A 29 3.48 -11.50 6.56
N ALA A 30 3.78 -12.58 7.30
CA ALA A 30 5.11 -13.17 7.32
C ALA A 30 5.41 -13.84 5.97
N ALA A 31 4.47 -14.60 5.43
CA ALA A 31 4.57 -15.19 4.10
C ALA A 31 4.66 -14.12 2.99
N ALA A 32 3.94 -13.00 3.13
CA ALA A 32 4.09 -11.85 2.22
C ALA A 32 5.50 -11.24 2.29
N LEU A 33 6.07 -11.13 3.49
CA LEU A 33 7.41 -10.60 3.69
C LEU A 33 8.48 -11.48 3.05
N GLU A 34 8.35 -12.80 3.09
CA GLU A 34 9.29 -13.73 2.44
C GLU A 34 9.38 -13.54 0.91
N ILE A 35 8.31 -13.04 0.27
CA ILE A 35 8.34 -12.70 -1.17
C ILE A 35 9.13 -11.41 -1.42
N ILE A 36 9.10 -10.48 -0.47
CA ILE A 36 9.71 -9.14 -0.59
C ILE A 36 11.22 -9.20 -0.28
N LYS A 37 11.63 -9.94 0.76
CA LYS A 37 13.01 -10.01 1.25
C LYS A 37 14.07 -10.21 0.16
N PRO A 38 13.90 -11.10 -0.84
CA PRO A 38 14.90 -11.31 -1.89
C PRO A 38 15.18 -10.08 -2.76
N HIS A 39 14.31 -9.06 -2.72
CA HIS A 39 14.48 -7.81 -3.46
C HIS A 39 15.16 -6.70 -2.65
N LEU A 40 15.36 -6.89 -1.35
CA LEU A 40 16.03 -5.95 -0.46
C LEU A 40 17.52 -6.29 -0.39
N THR A 41 18.25 -6.08 -1.50
CA THR A 41 19.67 -6.45 -1.66
C THR A 41 20.61 -5.25 -1.42
N PRO A 42 21.94 -5.47 -1.25
CA PRO A 42 22.89 -4.37 -1.17
C PRO A 42 22.78 -3.44 -2.39
N GLY A 43 22.84 -2.13 -2.14
CA GLY A 43 22.77 -1.11 -3.20
C GLY A 43 21.36 -0.75 -3.67
N VAL A 44 20.32 -1.50 -3.27
CA VAL A 44 18.92 -1.17 -3.55
C VAL A 44 18.42 -0.11 -2.59
N THR A 45 17.70 0.88 -3.11
CA THR A 45 16.92 1.84 -2.35
C THR A 45 15.46 1.42 -2.31
N ALA A 46 14.90 1.36 -1.11
CA ALA A 46 13.50 1.05 -0.87
C ALA A 46 12.78 2.26 -0.27
N ALA A 47 11.54 2.52 -0.68
CA ALA A 47 10.66 3.50 -0.06
C ALA A 47 9.27 2.90 0.16
N SER A 48 8.47 3.54 1.01
CA SER A 48 7.09 3.13 1.21
C SER A 48 6.13 4.30 1.32
N GLY A 49 4.90 4.08 0.85
CA GLY A 49 3.77 4.98 1.09
C GLY A 49 3.12 4.71 2.44
N ASN A 50 2.29 5.64 2.93
CA ASN A 50 1.55 5.40 4.16
C ASN A 50 0.56 4.25 3.95
N SER A 51 0.69 3.19 4.76
CA SER A 51 -0.11 1.98 4.62
C SER A 51 -0.30 1.29 5.96
N GLN A 52 -1.54 1.24 6.43
CA GLN A 52 -1.89 0.45 7.61
C GLN A 52 -1.69 -1.05 7.36
N THR A 53 -1.88 -1.52 6.14
CA THR A 53 -1.63 -2.94 5.81
C THR A 53 -0.16 -3.29 6.01
N LEU A 54 0.78 -2.45 5.52
CA LEU A 54 2.21 -2.72 5.71
C LEU A 54 2.59 -2.77 7.20
N ARG A 55 2.02 -1.89 8.02
CA ARG A 55 2.22 -1.89 9.49
C ARG A 55 1.62 -3.13 10.16
N GLN A 56 0.37 -3.46 9.83
CA GLN A 56 -0.32 -4.63 10.40
C GLN A 56 0.36 -5.95 10.02
N THR A 57 1.00 -6.02 8.85
CA THR A 57 1.76 -7.19 8.41
C THR A 57 3.20 -7.25 8.94
N GLY A 58 3.67 -6.22 9.66
CA GLY A 58 5.07 -6.12 10.13
C GLY A 58 6.09 -5.78 9.03
N ILE A 59 5.66 -5.60 7.77
CA ILE A 59 6.54 -5.31 6.64
C ILE A 59 7.15 -3.92 6.78
N PHE A 60 6.37 -2.93 7.22
CA PHE A 60 6.89 -1.58 7.44
C PHE A 60 7.97 -1.58 8.53
N GLU A 61 7.71 -2.27 9.62
CA GLU A 61 8.61 -2.39 10.77
C GLU A 61 9.90 -3.11 10.35
N TYR A 62 9.80 -4.19 9.59
CA TYR A 62 10.97 -4.87 9.03
C TYR A 62 11.84 -3.91 8.20
N LEU A 63 11.23 -3.11 7.32
CA LEU A 63 11.95 -2.09 6.54
C LEU A 63 12.64 -1.04 7.44
N ALA A 64 11.94 -0.60 8.49
CA ALA A 64 12.42 0.42 9.40
C ALA A 64 13.51 -0.08 10.36
N THR A 65 13.60 -1.39 10.62
CA THR A 65 14.65 -1.98 11.47
C THR A 65 16.01 -2.10 10.78
N GLU A 66 16.08 -1.90 9.45
CA GLU A 66 17.30 -2.05 8.63
C GLU A 66 17.99 -3.41 8.80
N GLN A 67 17.25 -4.46 9.18
CA GLN A 67 17.73 -5.86 9.24
C GLN A 67 17.88 -6.51 7.85
N HIS A 68 18.03 -5.68 6.83
CA HIS A 68 18.17 -6.04 5.43
C HIS A 68 19.23 -5.13 4.79
N PRO A 69 19.90 -5.57 3.72
CA PRO A 69 20.99 -4.80 3.14
C PRO A 69 20.58 -3.62 2.24
N ALA A 70 19.29 -3.46 1.92
CA ALA A 70 18.79 -2.29 1.19
C ALA A 70 18.75 -1.02 2.05
N GLN A 71 18.87 0.16 1.41
CA GLN A 71 18.71 1.46 2.06
C GLN A 71 17.22 1.85 2.10
N PHE A 72 16.66 2.09 3.28
CA PHE A 72 15.26 2.49 3.40
C PHE A 72 15.07 4.01 3.52
N ILE A 73 14.36 4.61 2.57
CA ILE A 73 13.97 6.02 2.57
C ILE A 73 12.72 6.18 3.46
N ASN A 74 12.96 6.38 4.75
CA ASN A 74 11.90 6.44 5.75
C ASN A 74 11.32 7.86 5.94
N GLN A 75 10.23 8.18 5.23
CA GLN A 75 9.49 9.44 5.42
C GLN A 75 8.67 9.52 6.71
N PHE A 76 8.70 8.50 7.58
CA PHE A 76 7.89 8.44 8.80
C PHE A 76 8.71 8.55 10.08
N VAL A 77 9.98 8.98 9.99
CA VAL A 77 10.80 9.29 11.16
C VAL A 77 10.10 10.38 12.00
N PRO A 78 9.94 10.19 13.31
CA PRO A 78 9.38 11.23 14.18
C PRO A 78 10.23 12.50 14.17
N GLY A 79 9.58 13.67 14.22
CA GLY A 79 10.26 14.97 14.33
C GLY A 79 10.76 15.58 13.02
N LEU A 80 10.52 14.95 11.86
CA LEU A 80 10.84 15.55 10.56
C LEU A 80 10.09 16.88 10.35
N SER A 81 10.81 17.89 9.86
CA SER A 81 10.18 19.12 9.37
C SER A 81 9.33 18.84 8.13
N PHE A 82 8.42 19.76 7.79
CA PHE A 82 7.62 19.65 6.57
C PHE A 82 8.50 19.54 5.32
N GLU A 83 9.56 20.34 5.24
CA GLU A 83 10.48 20.37 4.10
C GLU A 83 11.26 19.07 3.97
N GLU A 84 11.77 18.53 5.08
CA GLU A 84 12.51 17.28 5.07
C GLU A 84 11.60 16.09 4.73
N ASN A 85 10.40 16.05 5.30
CA ASN A 85 9.39 15.05 4.94
C ASN A 85 9.06 15.11 3.44
N ARG A 86 8.91 16.32 2.88
CA ARG A 86 8.65 16.52 1.45
C ARG A 86 9.85 16.08 0.59
N ARG A 87 11.07 16.34 1.04
CA ARG A 87 12.31 15.89 0.38
C ARG A 87 12.37 14.37 0.32
N LEU A 88 12.14 13.68 1.44
CA LEU A 88 12.10 12.22 1.52
C LEU A 88 11.00 11.61 0.65
N LYS A 89 9.81 12.22 0.62
CA LYS A 89 8.72 11.81 -0.30
C LYS A 89 9.15 11.84 -1.76
N LYS A 90 9.83 12.92 -2.18
CA LYS A 90 10.35 13.06 -3.54
C LYS A 90 11.45 12.03 -3.81
N LEU A 91 12.37 11.84 -2.87
CA LEU A 91 13.43 10.84 -3.00
C LEU A 91 12.85 9.43 -3.15
N GLY A 92 11.77 9.10 -2.43
CA GLY A 92 11.07 7.83 -2.57
C GLY A 92 10.43 7.59 -3.94
N LEU A 93 10.11 8.64 -4.71
CA LEU A 93 9.67 8.49 -6.11
C LEU A 93 10.78 7.95 -7.02
N SER A 94 12.03 8.16 -6.63
CA SER A 94 13.23 7.73 -7.36
C SER A 94 13.91 6.52 -6.72
N SER A 95 13.19 5.79 -5.85
CA SER A 95 13.70 4.55 -5.28
C SER A 95 13.65 3.40 -6.29
N ASP A 96 14.40 2.33 -6.06
CA ASP A 96 14.34 1.13 -6.91
C ASP A 96 13.11 0.27 -6.58
N LEU A 97 12.74 0.26 -5.29
CA LEU A 97 11.62 -0.52 -4.76
C LEU A 97 10.63 0.35 -3.99
N TYR A 98 9.36 0.34 -4.41
CA TYR A 98 8.28 0.96 -3.65
C TYR A 98 7.37 -0.08 -3.00
N LEU A 99 7.03 0.14 -1.73
CA LEU A 99 6.02 -0.66 -1.05
C LEU A 99 4.79 0.19 -0.72
N SER A 100 3.63 -0.37 -1.01
CA SER A 100 2.37 0.30 -0.72
C SER A 100 1.22 -0.68 -0.51
N SER A 101 0.03 -0.12 -0.38
CA SER A 101 -1.23 -0.87 -0.42
C SER A 101 -2.26 -0.07 -1.21
N ALA A 102 -3.25 -0.77 -1.76
CA ALA A 102 -4.39 -0.14 -2.41
C ALA A 102 -5.48 0.26 -1.40
N ASN A 103 -6.36 1.17 -1.80
CA ASN A 103 -7.59 1.42 -1.04
C ASN A 103 -8.63 0.33 -1.31
N ALA A 104 -8.71 -0.10 -2.57
CA ALA A 104 -9.46 -1.26 -3.02
C ALA A 104 -8.81 -1.86 -4.29
N ILE A 105 -9.10 -3.13 -4.57
CA ILE A 105 -8.83 -3.77 -5.85
C ILE A 105 -10.14 -4.39 -6.32
N THR A 106 -10.53 -4.14 -7.57
CA THR A 106 -11.74 -4.75 -8.12
C THR A 106 -11.47 -6.18 -8.61
N GLU A 107 -12.48 -7.04 -8.63
CA GLU A 107 -12.38 -8.41 -9.15
C GLU A 107 -11.97 -8.45 -10.64
N ASP A 108 -12.29 -7.40 -11.42
CA ASP A 108 -11.81 -7.22 -12.80
C ASP A 108 -10.39 -6.59 -12.87
N GLY A 109 -9.65 -6.57 -11.76
CA GLY A 109 -8.23 -6.23 -11.70
C GLY A 109 -7.91 -4.74 -11.86
N LYS A 110 -8.73 -3.84 -11.31
CA LYS A 110 -8.43 -2.40 -11.25
C LYS A 110 -7.96 -2.03 -9.85
N LEU A 111 -6.86 -1.29 -9.77
CA LEU A 111 -6.32 -0.78 -8.52
C LEU A 111 -6.94 0.59 -8.23
N CYS A 112 -7.61 0.74 -7.09
CA CYS A 112 -8.28 1.99 -6.72
C CYS A 112 -7.50 2.71 -5.63
N PHE A 113 -7.21 3.99 -5.88
CA PHE A 113 -6.45 4.84 -4.98
C PHE A 113 -7.17 6.17 -4.72
N LEU A 114 -7.18 6.59 -3.45
CA LEU A 114 -7.42 7.96 -3.03
C LEU A 114 -6.16 8.45 -2.32
N ASP A 115 -5.57 9.53 -2.82
CA ASP A 115 -4.30 10.04 -2.32
C ASP A 115 -4.29 11.57 -2.30
N GLY A 116 -4.46 12.15 -1.11
CA GLY A 116 -4.47 13.60 -0.95
C GLY A 116 -3.10 14.26 -1.17
N GLY A 117 -2.00 13.52 -1.03
CA GLY A 117 -0.65 14.03 -1.26
C GLY A 117 -0.14 13.82 -2.69
N GLY A 118 -0.82 12.97 -3.47
CA GLY A 118 -0.44 12.54 -4.82
C GLY A 118 0.85 11.72 -4.91
N ASN A 119 1.71 11.75 -3.88
CA ASN A 119 3.03 11.15 -3.90
C ASN A 119 3.01 9.61 -3.91
N ARG A 120 1.97 8.97 -3.33
CA ARG A 120 1.86 7.51 -3.31
C ARG A 120 1.41 7.00 -4.67
N VAL A 121 0.40 7.63 -5.27
CA VAL A 121 -0.04 7.28 -6.63
C VAL A 121 1.05 7.57 -7.66
N ALA A 122 1.77 8.70 -7.53
CA ALA A 122 2.90 9.00 -8.40
C ALA A 122 4.01 7.94 -8.31
N ALA A 123 4.38 7.49 -7.10
CA ALA A 123 5.33 6.39 -6.94
C ALA A 123 4.84 5.11 -7.60
N ILE A 124 3.59 4.71 -7.33
CA ILE A 124 3.04 3.45 -7.85
C ILE A 124 2.97 3.42 -9.38
N LEU A 125 2.60 4.54 -10.01
CA LEU A 125 2.34 4.58 -11.44
C LEU A 125 3.56 4.92 -12.29
N PHE A 126 4.51 5.69 -11.75
CA PHE A 126 5.60 6.26 -12.55
C PHE A 126 6.99 6.11 -11.92
N GLY A 127 7.10 6.11 -10.59
CA GLY A 127 8.38 6.28 -9.92
C GLY A 127 9.28 5.03 -9.98
N PRO A 128 9.23 4.15 -8.96
CA PRO A 128 10.18 3.03 -8.87
C PRO A 128 10.01 1.94 -9.93
N GLU A 129 11.12 1.30 -10.28
CA GLU A 129 11.15 0.19 -11.25
C GLU A 129 10.29 -1.00 -10.80
N LYS A 130 10.23 -1.23 -9.48
CA LYS A 130 9.41 -2.29 -8.90
C LYS A 130 8.52 -1.76 -7.78
N VAL A 131 7.26 -2.15 -7.82
CA VAL A 131 6.26 -1.77 -6.82
C VAL A 131 5.60 -3.02 -6.25
N PHE A 132 5.67 -3.20 -4.93
CA PHE A 132 4.87 -4.18 -4.20
C PHE A 132 3.62 -3.52 -3.62
N ILE A 133 2.45 -4.03 -4.02
CA ILE A 133 1.16 -3.63 -3.46
C ILE A 133 0.66 -4.77 -2.57
N VAL A 134 0.84 -4.61 -1.25
CA VAL A 134 0.39 -5.60 -0.26
C VAL A 134 -1.05 -5.29 0.14
N VAL A 135 -1.96 -6.25 -0.02
CA VAL A 135 -3.39 -6.08 0.30
C VAL A 135 -3.93 -7.28 1.07
N GLY A 136 -4.84 -7.01 2.00
CA GLY A 136 -5.69 -8.05 2.57
C GLY A 136 -6.89 -8.33 1.66
N GLN A 137 -7.45 -9.53 1.76
CA GLN A 137 -8.64 -9.93 0.99
C GLN A 137 -9.83 -8.98 1.19
N ASN A 138 -9.94 -8.34 2.36
CA ASN A 138 -10.95 -7.34 2.68
C ASN A 138 -10.90 -6.07 1.79
N LYS A 139 -9.87 -5.92 0.95
CA LYS A 139 -9.75 -4.83 -0.03
C LYS A 139 -10.20 -5.23 -1.43
N ILE A 140 -10.52 -6.50 -1.67
CA ILE A 140 -11.08 -6.97 -2.94
C ILE A 140 -12.57 -6.66 -2.96
N VAL A 141 -13.03 -6.00 -4.02
CA VAL A 141 -14.41 -5.55 -4.19
C VAL A 141 -14.92 -5.91 -5.57
N LYS A 142 -16.24 -5.97 -5.74
CA LYS A 142 -16.85 -6.41 -6.99
C LYS A 142 -16.50 -5.53 -8.19
N ASN A 143 -16.48 -4.20 -8.03
CA ASN A 143 -16.31 -3.24 -9.12
C ASN A 143 -15.94 -1.83 -8.61
N GLU A 144 -15.76 -0.87 -9.52
CA GLU A 144 -15.38 0.52 -9.22
C GLU A 144 -16.39 1.25 -8.33
N LYS A 145 -17.69 0.98 -8.50
CA LYS A 145 -18.72 1.55 -7.63
C LYS A 145 -18.51 1.09 -6.18
N ALA A 146 -18.33 -0.21 -5.96
CA ALA A 146 -18.05 -0.78 -4.64
C ALA A 146 -16.70 -0.29 -4.08
N ALA A 147 -15.70 -0.06 -4.94
CA ALA A 147 -14.43 0.54 -4.55
C ALA A 147 -14.63 1.95 -4.02
N TRP A 148 -15.46 2.75 -4.69
CA TRP A 148 -15.77 4.12 -4.26
C TRP A 148 -16.58 4.14 -2.96
N GLU A 149 -17.58 3.28 -2.82
CA GLU A 149 -18.34 3.10 -1.57
C GLU A 149 -17.41 2.74 -0.40
N ARG A 150 -16.48 1.80 -0.62
CA ARG A 150 -15.45 1.47 0.37
C ARG A 150 -14.56 2.68 0.69
N ILE A 151 -14.15 3.44 -0.31
CA ILE A 151 -13.30 4.62 -0.10
C ILE A 151 -14.02 5.65 0.77
N GLN A 152 -15.27 5.98 0.42
CA GLN A 152 -16.06 6.99 1.13
C GLN A 152 -16.45 6.55 2.54
N HIS A 153 -16.92 5.32 2.72
CA HIS A 153 -17.53 4.90 3.98
C HIS A 153 -16.58 4.18 4.94
N TYR A 154 -15.39 3.79 4.48
CA TYR A 154 -14.43 3.07 5.32
C TYR A 154 -13.04 3.72 5.30
N VAL A 155 -12.45 3.90 4.12
CA VAL A 155 -11.05 4.34 4.01
C VAL A 155 -10.86 5.79 4.45
N SER A 156 -11.65 6.71 3.92
CA SER A 156 -11.53 8.15 4.22
C SER A 156 -11.74 8.47 5.69
N PRO A 157 -12.80 7.96 6.36
CA PRO A 157 -12.99 8.14 7.79
C PRO A 157 -11.82 7.59 8.63
N GLN A 158 -11.40 6.34 8.37
CA GLN A 158 -10.30 5.73 9.12
C GLN A 158 -8.98 6.49 8.95
N THR A 159 -8.70 6.96 7.73
CA THR A 159 -7.48 7.74 7.46
C THR A 159 -7.54 9.11 8.14
N ALA A 160 -8.71 9.78 8.15
CA ALA A 160 -8.89 11.05 8.82
C ALA A 160 -8.67 10.93 10.34
N ILE A 161 -9.22 9.88 10.96
CA ILE A 161 -9.01 9.56 12.38
C ILE A 161 -7.53 9.29 12.66
N GLN A 162 -6.89 8.43 11.88
CA GLN A 162 -5.47 8.08 12.03
C GLN A 162 -4.56 9.31 11.95
N LEU A 163 -4.87 10.24 11.05
CA LEU A 163 -4.09 11.45 10.84
C LEU A 163 -4.48 12.60 11.79
N GLY A 164 -5.40 12.37 12.74
CA GLY A 164 -5.86 13.38 13.69
C GLY A 164 -6.51 14.60 13.02
N ARG A 165 -7.15 14.40 11.86
CA ARG A 165 -7.75 15.50 11.08
C ARG A 165 -9.08 15.92 11.70
N LYS A 166 -9.29 17.23 11.79
CA LYS A 166 -10.58 17.82 12.20
C LYS A 166 -11.56 17.87 11.02
N LEU A 167 -11.93 16.70 10.50
CA LEU A 167 -12.88 16.55 9.41
C LEU A 167 -14.20 15.94 9.94
N PRO A 168 -15.36 16.26 9.37
CA PRO A 168 -16.64 15.68 9.78
C PRO A 168 -16.61 14.14 9.79
N CYS A 169 -15.97 13.54 8.78
CA CYS A 169 -15.84 12.09 8.67
C CYS A 169 -14.97 11.43 9.74
N ALA A 170 -14.10 12.19 10.40
CA ALA A 170 -13.35 11.70 11.54
C ALA A 170 -14.22 11.62 12.80
N ALA A 171 -15.29 12.41 12.88
CA ALA A 171 -16.17 12.47 14.04
C ALA A 171 -17.30 11.42 13.98
N ASP A 172 -17.95 11.25 12.83
CA ASP A 172 -19.14 10.39 12.69
C ASP A 172 -18.93 9.13 11.83
N GLY A 173 -17.71 8.92 11.33
CA GLY A 173 -17.37 7.76 10.52
C GLY A 173 -17.92 7.80 9.09
N LYS A 174 -18.46 8.92 8.62
CA LYS A 174 -19.08 9.04 7.28
C LYS A 174 -18.44 10.15 6.48
N CYS A 175 -18.10 9.90 5.22
CA CYS A 175 -17.66 10.99 4.34
C CYS A 175 -18.82 11.94 4.06
N HIS A 176 -18.53 13.24 4.09
CA HIS A 176 -19.46 14.31 3.75
C HIS A 176 -18.99 14.99 2.46
N ASN A 177 -19.94 15.49 1.67
CA ASN A 177 -19.65 16.26 0.44
C ASN A 177 -19.34 17.72 0.79
#